data_AF-M1D5A0-F1
#
_entry.id   AF-M1D5A0-F1
#
_cell.length_a   1.000
_cell.length_b   1.000
_cell.length_c   1.000
_cell.angle_alpha   90.00
_cell.angle_beta   90.00
_cell.angle_gamma   90.00
#
_symmetry.space_group_name_H-M   'P 1'
#
loop_
_entity.id
_entity.type
_entity.pdbx_description
1 polymer ?
#
loop_
_entity_poly.entity_id
_entity_poly.type
_entity_poly.pdbx_seq_one_letter_code
_entity_poly.pdbx_strand_id
1 'polypeptide(L)'
;MELDEMLKKMILENLGLENHIDELLDINYMRFRFTHYKGSSIISGDHENNIKQDGLNGHTDGNFLTFISQNQVNGLQINKNGEWIDVNISPNSYVVLSGDSFKVSVTHFIFLASHITLLKSMLLELFKNIIIAPSKTKYRF
;
A
#
# COMPACT_ATOMS: atom_id res chain seq x y z
N MET A 1 18.44 -13.21 1.70
CA MET A 1 17.26 -12.67 2.38
C MET A 1 16.83 -11.44 1.60
N GLU A 2 15.75 -11.60 0.85
CA GLU A 2 15.17 -10.54 0.02
C GLU A 2 14.44 -9.54 0.94
N LEU A 3 14.32 -8.26 0.55
CA LEU A 3 13.77 -7.18 1.41
C LEU A 3 12.37 -7.52 1.97
N ASP A 4 11.55 -8.22 1.18
CA ASP A 4 10.22 -8.69 1.57
C ASP A 4 10.26 -9.66 2.77
N GLU A 5 11.15 -10.66 2.74
CA GLU A 5 11.32 -11.64 3.81
C GLU A 5 11.76 -10.95 5.11
N MET A 6 12.71 -10.01 5.00
CA MET A 6 13.21 -9.25 6.15
C MET A 6 12.10 -8.46 6.82
N LEU A 7 11.27 -7.75 6.03
CA LEU A 7 10.16 -6.97 6.58
C LEU A 7 9.07 -7.85 7.19
N LYS A 8 8.69 -8.95 6.52
CA LYS A 8 7.73 -9.93 7.06
C LYS A 8 8.18 -10.44 8.43
N LYS A 9 9.46 -10.82 8.55
CA LYS A 9 10.06 -11.27 9.81
C LYS A 9 10.03 -10.18 10.88
N MET A 10 10.50 -8.97 10.56
CA MET A 10 10.48 -7.84 11.50
C MET A 10 9.07 -7.53 12.02
N ILE A 11 8.05 -7.61 11.16
CA ILE A 11 6.67 -7.35 11.56
C ILE A 11 6.16 -8.44 12.51
N LEU A 12 6.35 -9.72 12.16
CA LEU A 12 5.84 -10.82 12.99
C LEU A 12 6.52 -10.88 14.36
N GLU A 13 7.84 -10.67 14.42
CA GLU A 13 8.57 -10.58 15.70
C GLU A 13 8.05 -9.45 16.59
N ASN A 14 7.78 -8.26 16.02
CA ASN A 14 7.21 -7.14 16.78
C ASN A 14 5.78 -7.36 17.24
N LEU A 15 5.07 -8.31 16.63
CA LEU A 15 3.71 -8.70 17.01
C LEU A 15 3.67 -9.93 17.94
N GLY A 16 4.83 -10.53 18.27
CA GLY A 16 4.92 -11.76 19.06
C GLY A 16 4.42 -13.00 18.30
N LEU A 17 4.56 -13.00 16.97
CA LEU A 17 4.09 -14.03 16.04
C LEU A 17 5.26 -14.73 15.33
N GLU A 18 6.44 -14.76 15.94
CA GLU A 18 7.66 -15.34 15.36
C GLU A 18 7.50 -16.82 14.96
N ASN A 19 6.59 -17.55 15.61
CA ASN A 19 6.29 -18.95 15.30
C ASN A 19 5.55 -19.14 13.95
N HIS A 20 5.09 -18.06 13.32
CA HIS A 20 4.36 -18.08 12.04
C HIS A 20 5.18 -17.53 10.86
N ILE A 21 6.49 -17.29 11.04
CA ILE A 21 7.36 -16.76 9.99
C ILE A 21 7.40 -17.71 8.79
N ASP A 22 7.69 -18.99 9.02
CA ASP A 22 7.88 -19.98 7.94
C ASP A 22 6.58 -20.16 7.13
N GLU A 23 5.43 -20.21 7.80
CA GLU A 23 4.11 -20.31 7.16
C GLU A 23 3.84 -19.16 6.18
N LEU A 24 4.33 -17.95 6.50
CA LEU A 24 4.15 -16.78 5.64
C LEU A 24 5.21 -16.70 4.52
N LEU A 25 6.44 -17.14 4.79
CA LEU A 25 7.53 -17.14 3.80
C LEU A 25 7.31 -18.19 2.71
N ASP A 26 6.63 -19.29 2.99
CA ASP A 26 6.27 -20.30 1.98
C ASP A 26 5.30 -19.76 0.91
N ILE A 27 4.58 -18.67 1.19
CA ILE A 27 3.64 -18.02 0.26
C ILE A 27 4.38 -16.95 -0.57
N ASN A 28 5.36 -17.36 -1.36
CA ASN A 28 6.22 -16.46 -2.15
C ASN A 28 5.74 -16.28 -3.60
N TYR A 29 4.60 -15.63 -3.79
CA TYR A 29 4.18 -15.13 -5.11
C TYR A 29 4.50 -13.64 -5.25
N MET A 30 5.58 -13.31 -5.96
CA MET A 30 5.92 -11.93 -6.31
C MET A 30 5.28 -11.52 -7.63
N ARG A 31 4.62 -10.36 -7.64
CA ARG A 31 4.09 -9.72 -8.86
C ARG A 31 4.74 -8.36 -9.04
N PHE A 32 5.36 -8.14 -10.19
CA PHE A 32 5.86 -6.84 -10.61
C PHE A 32 4.85 -6.13 -11.51
N ARG A 33 4.64 -4.82 -11.28
CA ARG A 33 3.79 -3.97 -12.09
C ARG A 33 4.55 -2.71 -12.47
N PHE A 34 4.74 -2.49 -13.77
CA PHE A 34 5.21 -1.22 -14.30
C PHE A 34 4.00 -0.44 -14.79
N THR A 35 3.85 0.81 -14.35
CA THR A 35 2.71 1.65 -14.72
C THR A 35 3.19 3.00 -15.20
N HIS A 36 2.75 3.39 -16.38
CA HIS A 36 2.99 4.70 -16.96
C HIS A 36 1.66 5.45 -17.05
N TYR A 37 1.60 6.60 -16.39
CA TYR A 37 0.46 7.51 -16.49
C TYR A 37 0.80 8.63 -17.47
N LYS A 38 -0.06 8.86 -18.45
CA LYS A 38 0.07 10.01 -19.35
C LYS A 38 -0.24 11.29 -18.59
N GLY A 39 0.54 12.35 -18.82
CA GLY A 39 0.20 13.66 -18.28
C GLY A 39 -1.04 14.22 -18.96
N SER A 40 -1.92 14.83 -18.18
CA SER A 40 -3.04 15.60 -18.72
C SER A 40 -2.52 16.85 -19.42
N SER A 41 -2.57 16.86 -20.75
CA SER A 41 -2.58 18.11 -21.50
C SER A 41 -3.97 18.75 -21.32
N ILE A 42 -4.14 19.58 -20.30
CA ILE A 42 -5.21 20.58 -20.38
C ILE A 42 -4.75 21.54 -21.48
N ILE A 43 -5.20 21.30 -22.71
CA ILE A 43 -5.16 22.35 -23.73
C ILE A 43 -6.16 23.39 -23.23
N SER A 44 -5.63 24.53 -22.81
CA SER A 44 -6.38 25.73 -22.50
C SER A 44 -7.25 26.06 -23.72
N GLY A 45 -8.55 25.74 -23.70
CA GLY A 45 -9.37 25.93 -24.89
C GLY A 45 -10.84 25.62 -24.70
N ASP A 46 -11.23 24.37 -24.47
CA ASP A 46 -12.61 23.98 -24.75
C ASP A 46 -13.37 23.51 -23.51
N HIS A 47 -14.20 24.41 -22.99
CA HIS A 47 -15.32 24.09 -22.11
C HIS A 47 -16.33 23.24 -22.89
N GLU A 48 -16.21 21.91 -22.95
CA GLU A 48 -17.41 21.05 -22.96
C GLU A 48 -17.23 19.54 -22.79
N ASN A 49 -16.05 18.93 -22.89
CA ASN A 49 -15.93 17.47 -22.71
C ASN A 49 -14.63 17.04 -22.01
N ASN A 50 -14.35 17.64 -20.85
CA ASN A 50 -13.22 17.26 -20.00
C ASN A 50 -13.46 15.88 -19.35
N ILE A 51 -13.31 14.80 -20.12
CA ILE A 51 -13.00 13.49 -19.54
C ILE A 51 -11.60 13.65 -18.94
N LYS A 52 -11.53 14.02 -17.66
CA LYS A 52 -10.32 13.84 -16.87
C LYS A 52 -9.91 12.39 -17.07
N GLN A 53 -8.75 12.18 -17.69
CA GLN A 53 -8.15 10.87 -17.76
C GLN A 53 -7.67 10.56 -16.34
N ASP A 54 -8.62 10.18 -15.49
CA ASP A 54 -8.35 9.70 -14.15
C ASP A 54 -7.42 8.49 -14.31
N GLY A 55 -6.32 8.46 -13.55
CA GLY A 55 -5.43 7.30 -13.58
C GLY A 55 -6.10 6.08 -12.96
N LEU A 56 -5.35 5.30 -12.19
CA LEU A 56 -5.87 4.14 -11.48
C LEU A 56 -6.90 4.56 -10.42
N ASN A 57 -8.12 4.01 -10.44
CA ASN A 57 -9.10 4.31 -9.41
C ASN A 57 -8.59 3.92 -8.02
N GLY A 58 -9.14 4.56 -6.99
CA GLY A 58 -8.86 4.21 -5.61
C GLY A 58 -9.14 2.72 -5.34
N HIS A 59 -8.13 1.98 -4.91
CA HIS A 59 -8.24 0.55 -4.55
C HIS A 59 -7.30 0.18 -3.39
N THR A 60 -7.52 -0.99 -2.81
CA THR A 60 -6.55 -1.70 -1.95
C THR A 60 -5.84 -2.78 -2.77
N ASP A 61 -4.61 -3.12 -2.40
CA ASP A 61 -3.90 -4.24 -3.02
C ASP A 61 -4.26 -5.56 -2.31
N GLY A 62 -4.47 -6.63 -3.08
CA GLY A 62 -4.84 -7.94 -2.51
C GLY A 62 -3.67 -8.77 -1.96
N ASN A 63 -2.42 -8.32 -2.11
CA ASN A 63 -1.22 -9.04 -1.68
C ASN A 63 -0.93 -8.84 -0.17
N PHE A 64 0.19 -9.39 0.31
CA PHE A 64 0.64 -9.17 1.68
C PHE A 64 1.31 -7.81 1.84
N LEU A 65 2.36 -7.53 1.07
CA LEU A 65 3.03 -6.23 1.01
C LEU A 65 3.14 -5.75 -0.45
N THR A 66 2.96 -4.44 -0.66
CA THR A 66 3.30 -3.76 -1.92
C THR A 66 4.46 -2.81 -1.68
N PHE A 67 5.47 -2.90 -2.54
CA PHE A 67 6.60 -1.98 -2.59
C PHE A 67 6.40 -1.02 -3.77
N ILE A 68 6.32 0.28 -3.48
CA ILE A 68 6.16 1.32 -4.50
C ILE A 68 7.41 2.18 -4.57
N SER A 69 7.93 2.31 -5.79
CA SER A 69 8.92 3.32 -6.17
C SER A 69 8.29 4.21 -7.25
N GLN A 70 8.57 5.50 -7.20
CA GLN A 70 8.15 6.46 -8.22
C GLN A 70 9.35 7.21 -8.78
N ASN A 71 9.21 7.75 -9.98
CA ASN A 71 10.18 8.69 -10.53
C ASN A 71 10.05 10.05 -9.82
N GLN A 72 10.70 11.09 -10.35
CA GLN A 72 10.68 12.44 -9.75
C GLN A 72 9.30 13.14 -9.84
N VAL A 73 8.31 12.52 -10.48
CA VAL A 73 6.95 13.06 -10.59
C VAL A 73 6.08 12.44 -9.51
N ASN A 74 5.69 13.26 -8.53
CA ASN A 74 4.79 12.83 -7.46
C ASN A 74 3.40 12.53 -8.02
N GLY A 75 2.99 11.28 -7.88
CA GLY A 75 1.68 10.81 -8.31
C GLY A 75 0.95 10.01 -7.25
N LEU A 76 1.59 9.45 -6.23
CA LEU A 76 0.88 8.57 -5.29
C LEU A 76 0.04 9.38 -4.28
N GLN A 77 -1.22 8.98 -4.10
CA GLN A 77 -2.07 9.43 -2.99
C GLN A 77 -2.56 8.24 -2.18
N ILE A 78 -2.67 8.43 -0.86
CA ILE A 78 -3.26 7.48 0.07
C ILE A 78 -4.51 8.08 0.71
N ASN A 79 -5.58 7.30 0.82
CA ASN A 79 -6.74 7.70 1.60
C ASN A 79 -6.58 7.23 3.06
N LYS A 80 -6.58 8.16 4.00
CA LYS A 80 -6.58 7.89 5.44
C LYS A 80 -7.82 8.54 6.04
N ASN A 81 -8.73 7.72 6.59
CA ASN A 81 -9.97 8.19 7.22
C ASN A 81 -10.84 9.09 6.31
N GLY A 82 -10.90 8.81 5.00
CA GLY A 82 -11.66 9.61 4.04
C GLY A 82 -10.87 10.77 3.42
N GLU A 83 -9.71 11.11 3.97
CA GLU A 83 -8.85 12.19 3.45
C GLU A 83 -7.77 11.64 2.51
N TRP A 84 -7.61 12.25 1.34
CA TRP A 84 -6.55 11.92 0.39
C TRP A 84 -5.29 12.72 0.68
N ILE A 85 -4.18 12.03 0.90
CA ILE A 85 -2.88 12.60 1.26
C ILE A 85 -1.87 12.26 0.16
N ASP A 86 -1.16 13.27 -0.35
CA ASP A 86 -0.04 13.07 -1.29
C ASP A 86 1.13 12.37 -0.58
N VAL A 87 1.70 11.36 -1.24
CA VAL A 87 2.88 10.64 -0.74
C VAL A 87 4.12 11.10 -1.50
N ASN A 88 5.01 11.77 -0.77
CA ASN A 88 6.32 12.18 -1.30
C ASN A 88 7.34 11.09 -0.97
N ILE A 89 7.78 10.35 -1.98
CA ILE A 89 8.81 9.31 -1.84
C ILE A 89 10.18 9.94 -2.10
N SER A 90 11.08 9.87 -1.13
CA SER A 90 12.46 10.34 -1.26
C SER A 90 13.25 9.52 -2.29
N PRO A 91 14.29 10.10 -2.92
CA PRO A 91 15.19 9.34 -3.79
C PRO A 91 15.74 8.08 -3.09
N ASN A 92 15.91 6.99 -3.83
CA ASN A 92 16.40 5.70 -3.34
C ASN A 92 15.57 5.10 -2.18
N SER A 93 14.31 5.51 -2.05
CA SER A 93 13.40 4.99 -1.03
C SER A 93 12.20 4.30 -1.67
N TYR A 94 11.55 3.44 -0.90
CA TYR A 94 10.30 2.78 -1.27
C TYR A 94 9.23 3.13 -0.24
N VAL A 95 7.98 3.21 -0.70
CA VAL A 95 6.83 3.13 0.20
C VAL A 95 6.38 1.68 0.26
N VAL A 96 6.18 1.19 1.48
CA VAL A 96 5.66 -0.15 1.74
C VAL A 96 4.24 -0.03 2.25
N LEU A 97 3.31 -0.73 1.62
CA LEU A 97 1.90 -0.74 1.98
C LEU A 97 1.48 -2.17 2.34
N SER A 98 0.67 -2.29 3.40
CA SER A 98 -0.01 -3.53 3.74
C SER A 98 -1.22 -3.75 2.83
N GLY A 99 -1.28 -4.91 2.17
CA GLY A 99 -2.44 -5.29 1.38
C GLY A 99 -3.51 -6.02 2.21
N ASP A 100 -4.57 -6.48 1.55
CA ASP A 100 -5.72 -7.12 2.20
C ASP A 100 -5.33 -8.46 2.84
N SER A 101 -4.45 -9.24 2.20
CA SER A 101 -3.97 -10.52 2.74
C SER A 101 -3.17 -10.33 4.03
N PHE A 102 -2.45 -9.22 4.19
CA PHE A 102 -1.74 -8.90 5.44
C PHE A 102 -2.69 -8.88 6.64
N LYS A 103 -3.83 -8.20 6.48
CA LYS A 103 -4.83 -8.05 7.53
C LYS A 103 -5.38 -9.41 7.95
N VAL A 104 -5.73 -10.23 6.96
CA VAL A 104 -6.29 -11.56 7.18
C VAL A 104 -5.29 -12.47 7.88
N SER A 105 -4.06 -12.57 7.38
CA SER A 105 -3.01 -13.43 7.94
C SER A 105 -2.65 -13.03 9.37
N VAL A 106 -2.35 -11.77 9.62
CA VAL A 106 -1.98 -11.30 10.97
C VAL A 106 -3.14 -11.50 11.95
N THR A 107 -4.36 -11.20 11.53
CA THR A 107 -5.55 -11.45 12.37
C THR A 107 -5.70 -12.94 12.68
N HIS A 108 -5.52 -13.81 11.69
CA HIS A 108 -5.59 -15.26 11.85
C HIS A 108 -4.56 -15.77 12.87
N PHE A 109 -3.29 -15.38 12.72
CA PHE A 109 -2.21 -15.78 13.63
C PHE A 109 -2.44 -15.29 15.07
N ILE A 110 -2.96 -14.07 15.25
CA ILE A 110 -3.30 -13.56 16.57
C ILE A 110 -4.42 -14.37 17.22
N PHE A 111 -5.43 -14.78 16.46
CA PHE A 111 -6.48 -15.66 16.99
C PHE A 111 -5.92 -17.03 17.41
N LEU A 112 -4.97 -17.57 16.65
CA LEU A 112 -4.30 -18.84 17.01
C LEU A 112 -3.44 -18.71 18.27
N ALA A 113 -2.83 -17.55 18.53
CA ALA A 113 -1.92 -17.32 19.65
C ALA A 113 -2.59 -17.07 21.04
N SER A 114 -3.93 -17.09 21.13
CA SER A 114 -4.78 -16.64 22.25
C SER A 114 -4.25 -16.74 23.71
N HIS A 115 -3.67 -15.64 24.21
CA HIS A 115 -4.05 -14.92 25.45
C HIS A 115 -3.41 -13.53 25.35
N ILE A 116 -4.17 -12.45 25.08
CA ILE A 116 -3.92 -11.06 25.53
C ILE A 116 -4.99 -10.15 24.88
N THR A 117 -5.86 -9.60 25.72
CA THR A 117 -6.89 -8.60 25.39
C THR A 117 -6.31 -7.26 24.90
N LEU A 118 -5.00 -7.04 25.05
CA LEU A 118 -4.27 -5.81 24.71
C LEU A 118 -3.97 -5.66 23.21
N LEU A 119 -3.97 -6.75 22.41
CA LEU A 119 -3.67 -6.68 20.97
C LEU A 119 -4.85 -6.11 20.15
N LYS A 120 -6.09 -6.25 20.62
CA LYS A 120 -7.29 -5.82 19.87
C LYS A 120 -7.30 -4.31 19.55
N SER A 121 -6.78 -3.47 20.44
CA SER A 121 -6.71 -2.02 20.21
C SER A 121 -5.58 -1.63 19.25
N MET A 122 -4.44 -2.32 19.27
CA MET A 122 -3.34 -2.13 18.29
C MET A 122 -3.78 -2.50 16.87
N LEU A 123 -4.61 -3.54 16.71
CA LEU A 123 -5.09 -4.00 15.41
C LEU A 123 -6.00 -2.99 14.70
N LEU A 124 -6.84 -2.27 15.45
CA LEU A 124 -7.72 -1.25 14.87
C LEU A 124 -6.96 -0.05 14.28
N GLU A 125 -5.78 0.26 14.82
CA GLU A 125 -4.94 1.35 14.30
C GLU A 125 -4.04 0.92 13.15
N LEU A 126 -3.56 -0.34 13.14
CA LEU A 126 -2.66 -0.87 12.12
C LEU A 126 -3.35 -1.14 10.77
N PHE A 127 -4.66 -1.44 10.75
CA PHE A 127 -5.34 -1.94 9.56
C PHE A 127 -6.33 -0.97 8.90
N LYS A 128 -6.03 0.33 8.88
CA LYS A 128 -6.83 1.25 8.06
C LYS A 128 -6.72 0.85 6.59
N ASN A 129 -7.85 0.82 5.88
CA ASN A 129 -7.86 0.56 4.43
C ASN A 129 -7.20 1.75 3.75
N ILE A 130 -5.93 1.58 3.38
CA ILE A 130 -5.23 2.57 2.57
C ILE A 130 -5.66 2.34 1.14
N ILE A 131 -6.52 3.24 0.67
CA ILE A 131 -6.89 3.28 -0.74
C ILE A 131 -5.80 4.05 -1.47
N ILE A 132 -5.19 3.45 -2.48
CA ILE A 132 -4.19 4.08 -3.34
C ILE A 132 -4.78 4.51 -4.67
N ALA A 133 -4.41 5.72 -5.10
CA ALA A 133 -4.76 6.28 -6.39
C ALA A 133 -3.62 7.20 -6.88
N PRO A 134 -3.48 7.41 -8.20
CA PRO A 134 -2.65 8.46 -8.72
C PRO A 134 -3.31 9.84 -8.49
N SER A 135 -2.47 10.85 -8.35
CA SER A 135 -2.84 12.21 -8.00
C SER A 135 -3.66 12.83 -9.11
N LYS A 136 -4.81 13.38 -8.75
CA LYS A 136 -5.73 14.06 -9.68
C LYS A 136 -5.26 15.46 -10.07
N THR A 137 -4.16 15.95 -9.48
CA THR A 137 -3.87 17.40 -9.45
C THR A 137 -2.52 17.77 -10.05
N LYS A 138 -1.63 16.82 -10.37
CA LYS A 138 -0.20 17.11 -10.62
C LYS A 138 0.38 16.64 -11.95
N TYR A 139 -0.47 16.38 -12.94
CA TYR A 139 0.02 16.26 -14.32
C TYR A 139 0.14 17.64 -14.96
N ARG A 140 1.21 18.36 -14.66
CA ARG A 140 1.64 19.54 -15.43
C ARG A 140 3.10 19.31 -15.80
N PHE A 141 3.33 19.04 -17.09
CA PHE A 141 4.65 19.12 -17.70
C PHE A 141 4.90 20.56 -18.15
#